data_AF-A0AAU5DSS3-F1
#
_entry.id   AF-A0AAU5DSS3-F1
#
_cell.length_a   1.000
_cell.length_b   1.000
_cell.length_c   1.000
_cell.angle_alpha   90.00
_cell.angle_beta   90.00
_cell.angle_gamma   90.00
#
_symmetry.space_group_name_H-M   'P 1'
#
loop_
_entity.id
_entity.type
_entity.pdbx_description
1 polymer ?
#
loop_
_entity_poly.entity_id
_entity_poly.type
_entity_poly.pdbx_seq_one_letter_code
_entity_poly.pdbx_strand_id
1 'polypeptide(L)'
;MTHTVLHDPESIVTETLPLDREMHLALAAAVLAWGPAEAGLRSADIEQISLQLTGHARCVASDVRRDFERLAEDSELRPLTEVVLRETVRRLSVPSHNTVAHAQNRARLVRALYRALDRLNAARPTMAT
;
A
#
# COMPACT_ATOMS: atom_id res chain seq x y z
N MET A 1 29.47 5.82 -1.56
CA MET A 1 28.42 5.00 -0.93
C MET A 1 27.43 4.62 -2.01
N THR A 2 27.35 3.33 -2.34
CA THR A 2 26.53 2.79 -3.43
C THR A 2 25.22 2.27 -2.84
N HIS A 3 24.13 2.98 -3.07
CA HIS A 3 22.79 2.57 -2.63
C HIS A 3 22.19 1.64 -3.69
N THR A 4 22.15 0.34 -3.40
CA THR A 4 21.55 -0.66 -4.30
C THR A 4 20.08 -0.78 -3.94
N VAL A 5 19.20 -0.18 -4.75
CA VAL A 5 17.75 -0.39 -4.65
C VAL A 5 17.44 -1.76 -5.21
N LEU A 6 17.21 -2.74 -4.33
CA LEU A 6 16.77 -4.07 -4.73
C LEU A 6 15.29 -4.00 -5.14
N HIS A 7 15.03 -4.01 -6.44
CA HIS A 7 13.68 -4.23 -6.96
C HIS A 7 13.37 -5.73 -6.89
N ASP A 8 12.46 -6.13 -6.00
CA ASP A 8 11.82 -7.45 -5.98
C ASP A 8 10.47 -7.36 -6.72
N PRO A 9 10.43 -7.67 -8.04
CA PRO A 9 9.20 -7.60 -8.82
C PRO A 9 8.19 -8.70 -8.46
N GLU A 10 8.65 -9.80 -7.87
CA GLU A 10 7.86 -11.00 -7.57
C GLU A 10 7.35 -11.04 -6.11
N SER A 11 7.85 -10.14 -5.24
CA SER A 11 7.48 -10.05 -3.83
C SER A 11 7.69 -11.37 -3.08
N ILE A 12 8.78 -12.10 -3.39
CA ILE A 12 9.11 -13.42 -2.81
C ILE A 12 9.70 -13.26 -1.39
N VAL A 13 10.18 -12.07 -1.03
CA VAL A 13 10.71 -11.83 0.33
C VAL A 13 9.57 -11.85 1.34
N THR A 14 9.48 -12.99 2.02
CA THR A 14 8.56 -13.28 3.13
C THR A 14 9.16 -12.69 4.42
N GLU A 15 9.41 -11.38 4.47
CA GLU A 15 9.80 -10.70 5.71
C GLU A 15 8.70 -9.79 6.23
N THR A 16 8.70 -9.70 7.56
CA THR A 16 7.56 -9.39 8.41
C THR A 16 7.37 -7.87 8.54
N LEU A 17 6.14 -7.39 8.32
CA LEU A 17 5.69 -5.99 8.44
C LEU A 17 6.40 -5.02 7.48
N PRO A 18 5.70 -3.97 7.00
CA PRO A 18 6.26 -3.10 5.98
C PRO A 18 7.48 -2.36 6.52
N LEU A 19 8.62 -2.54 5.84
CA LEU A 19 9.97 -2.09 6.22
C LEU A 19 10.14 -0.60 6.57
N ASP A 20 9.13 0.26 6.36
CA ASP A 20 9.05 1.61 6.93
C ASP A 20 7.65 2.25 6.72
N ARG A 21 6.67 1.90 7.57
CA ARG A 21 5.28 2.42 7.46
C ARG A 21 5.23 3.95 7.42
N GLU A 22 6.04 4.61 8.23
CA GLU A 22 6.00 6.07 8.37
C GLU A 22 6.50 6.76 7.11
N MET A 23 7.63 6.32 6.55
CA MET A 23 8.14 6.83 5.29
C MET A 23 7.12 6.66 4.15
N HIS A 24 6.48 5.49 4.04
CA HIS A 24 5.53 5.24 2.96
C HIS A 24 4.22 6.03 3.11
N LEU A 25 3.76 6.26 4.35
CA LEU A 25 2.63 7.16 4.61
C LEU A 25 2.99 8.63 4.34
N ALA A 26 4.22 9.05 4.65
CA ALA A 26 4.72 10.40 4.34
C ALA A 26 4.81 10.62 2.83
N LEU A 27 5.36 9.65 2.08
CA LEU A 27 5.39 9.68 0.61
C LEU A 27 3.96 9.75 0.04
N ALA A 28 3.06 8.89 0.52
CA ALA A 28 1.67 8.92 0.08
C ALA A 28 0.99 10.27 0.39
N ALA A 29 1.29 10.89 1.54
CA ALA A 29 0.77 12.21 1.88
C ALA A 29 1.33 13.29 0.94
N ALA A 30 2.64 13.27 0.65
CA ALA A 30 3.27 14.20 -0.29
C ALA A 30 2.64 14.09 -1.68
N VAL A 31 2.50 12.87 -2.21
CA VAL A 31 1.88 12.60 -3.52
C VAL A 31 0.41 13.03 -3.57
N LEU A 32 -0.31 13.01 -2.45
CA LEU A 32 -1.69 13.50 -2.40
C LEU A 32 -1.80 15.02 -2.28
N ALA A 33 -0.75 15.71 -1.83
CA ALA A 33 -0.66 17.16 -1.79
C ALA A 33 -0.31 17.76 -3.16
N TRP A 34 0.10 16.91 -4.10
CA TRP A 34 0.40 17.27 -5.48
C TRP A 34 -0.78 18.00 -6.15
N GLY A 35 -0.49 19.18 -6.72
CA GLY A 35 -1.46 20.04 -7.38
C GLY A 35 -1.68 19.70 -8.86
N PRO A 36 -2.63 20.38 -9.54
CA PRO A 36 -2.92 20.13 -10.96
C PRO A 36 -1.77 20.47 -11.92
N ALA A 37 -0.85 21.32 -11.48
CA ALA A 37 0.26 21.87 -12.25
C ALA A 37 1.56 21.72 -11.46
N GLU A 38 1.99 20.49 -11.22
CA GLU A 38 3.29 20.25 -10.58
C GLU A 38 4.41 20.66 -11.54
N ALA A 39 4.74 21.94 -11.50
CA ALA A 39 5.75 22.55 -12.32
C ALA A 39 7.11 21.93 -11.98
N GLY A 40 7.54 20.96 -12.78
CA GLY A 40 8.92 20.46 -12.77
C GLY A 40 9.11 18.98 -12.43
N LEU A 41 8.07 18.21 -12.10
CA LEU A 41 8.22 16.76 -11.95
C LEU A 41 8.39 16.10 -13.31
N ARG A 42 9.48 15.36 -13.47
CA ARG A 42 9.73 14.61 -14.70
C ARG A 42 8.83 13.38 -14.72
N SER A 43 8.32 13.02 -15.90
CA SER A 43 7.48 11.83 -16.07
C SER A 43 8.12 10.54 -15.53
N ALA A 44 9.46 10.42 -15.64
CA ALA A 44 10.20 9.30 -15.09
C ALA A 44 10.16 9.25 -13.55
N ASP A 45 10.20 10.40 -12.88
CA ASP A 45 10.12 10.47 -11.42
C ASP A 45 8.70 10.08 -10.96
N ILE A 46 7.65 10.53 -11.67
CA ILE A 46 6.25 10.14 -11.40
C ILE A 46 6.04 8.64 -11.58
N GLU A 47 6.60 8.06 -12.63
CA GLU A 47 6.53 6.63 -12.90
C GLU A 47 7.24 5.83 -11.80
N GLN A 48 8.44 6.24 -11.41
CA GLN A 48 9.20 5.57 -10.35
C GLN A 48 8.48 5.63 -9.00
N ILE A 49 7.92 6.79 -8.64
CA ILE A 49 7.11 6.95 -7.41
C ILE A 49 5.87 6.05 -7.48
N SER A 50 5.22 5.97 -8.64
CA SER A 50 4.06 5.09 -8.85
C SER A 50 4.42 3.61 -8.68
N LEU A 51 5.58 3.18 -9.18
CA LEU A 51 6.10 1.83 -9.01
C LEU A 51 6.42 1.53 -7.55
N GLN A 52 7.06 2.47 -6.83
CA GLN A 52 7.35 2.32 -5.40
C GLN A 52 6.07 2.18 -4.57
N LEU A 53 5.06 3.04 -4.79
CA LEU A 53 3.77 2.93 -4.11
C LEU A 53 3.02 1.64 -4.47
N THR A 54 3.18 1.15 -5.71
CA THR A 54 2.59 -0.11 -6.17
C THR A 54 3.21 -1.32 -5.46
N GLY A 55 4.55 -1.40 -5.43
CA GLY A 55 5.25 -2.47 -4.72
C GLY A 55 4.88 -2.48 -3.24
N HIS A 56 4.87 -1.30 -2.61
CA HIS A 56 4.49 -1.18 -1.21
C HIS A 56 3.03 -1.58 -0.94
N ALA A 57 2.09 -1.16 -1.80
CA ALA A 57 0.70 -1.57 -1.69
C ALA A 57 0.54 -3.10 -1.77
N ARG A 58 1.34 -3.80 -2.58
CA ARG A 58 1.33 -5.28 -2.64
C ARG A 58 1.78 -5.90 -1.33
N CYS A 59 2.86 -5.39 -0.72
CA CYS A 59 3.33 -5.86 0.59
C CYS A 59 2.23 -5.72 1.65
N VAL A 60 1.65 -4.53 1.80
CA VAL A 60 0.61 -4.27 2.82
C VAL A 60 -0.66 -5.08 2.51
N ALA A 61 -1.03 -5.26 1.24
CA ALA A 61 -2.17 -6.09 0.86
C ALA A 61 -1.98 -7.56 1.23
N SER A 62 -0.75 -8.09 1.11
CA SER A 62 -0.42 -9.44 1.56
C SER A 62 -0.57 -9.59 3.08
N ASP A 63 -0.11 -8.60 3.86
CA ASP A 63 -0.31 -8.58 5.31
C ASP A 63 -1.80 -8.52 5.69
N VAL A 64 -2.56 -7.62 5.06
CA VAL A 64 -4.01 -7.49 5.28
C VAL A 64 -4.74 -8.78 4.91
N ARG A 65 -4.38 -9.42 3.79
CA ARG A 65 -4.98 -10.69 3.38
C ARG A 65 -4.68 -11.80 4.38
N ARG A 66 -3.43 -11.90 4.84
CA ARG A 66 -3.04 -12.89 5.84
C ARG A 66 -3.81 -12.73 7.15
N ASP A 67 -4.07 -11.49 7.57
CA ASP A 67 -4.84 -11.22 8.79
C ASP A 67 -6.35 -11.39 8.57
N PHE A 68 -6.85 -11.04 7.37
CA PHE A 68 -8.24 -11.30 6.95
C PHE A 68 -8.58 -12.80 6.96
N GLU A 69 -7.69 -13.66 6.45
CA GLU A 69 -7.86 -15.11 6.40
C GLU A 69 -7.95 -15.75 7.80
N ARG A 70 -7.46 -15.06 8.84
CA ARG A 70 -7.54 -15.50 10.25
C ARG A 70 -8.78 -15.01 10.98
N LEU A 71 -9.59 -14.14 10.37
CA LEU A 71 -10.82 -13.66 10.98
C LEU A 71 -11.86 -14.78 11.06
N ALA A 72 -12.57 -14.83 12.19
CA ALA A 72 -13.78 -15.63 12.34
C ALA A 72 -14.80 -15.27 11.25
N GLU A 73 -15.62 -16.24 10.84
CA GLU A 73 -16.52 -16.09 9.70
C GLU A 73 -17.58 -14.99 9.89
N ASP A 74 -18.00 -14.80 11.13
CA ASP A 74 -18.98 -13.82 11.61
C ASP A 74 -18.36 -12.47 12.01
N SER A 75 -17.04 -12.29 11.82
CA SER A 75 -16.38 -11.04 12.19
C SER A 75 -16.93 -9.84 11.41
N GLU A 76 -17.34 -8.79 12.13
CA GLU A 76 -17.81 -7.53 11.54
C GLU A 76 -16.75 -6.83 10.66
N LEU A 77 -15.47 -7.17 10.81
CA LEU A 77 -14.39 -6.62 10.01
C LEU A 77 -14.27 -7.24 8.62
N ARG A 78 -14.83 -8.44 8.39
CA ARG A 78 -14.68 -9.17 7.13
C ARG A 78 -15.21 -8.39 5.93
N PRO A 79 -16.47 -7.89 5.90
CA PRO A 79 -17.03 -7.29 4.68
C PRO A 79 -16.23 -6.10 4.16
N LEU A 80 -15.83 -5.18 5.06
CA LEU A 80 -15.05 -4.00 4.65
C LEU A 80 -13.63 -4.38 4.21
N THR A 81 -12.99 -5.33 4.90
CA THR A 81 -11.64 -5.78 4.58
C THR A 81 -11.60 -6.50 3.22
N GLU A 82 -12.61 -7.33 2.94
CA GLU A 82 -12.76 -8.00 1.64
C GLU A 82 -12.93 -6.99 0.50
N VAL A 83 -13.76 -5.96 0.70
CA VAL A 83 -13.93 -4.88 -0.31
C VAL A 83 -12.60 -4.17 -0.59
N VAL A 84 -11.83 -3.86 0.46
CA VAL A 84 -10.51 -3.23 0.31
C VAL A 84 -9.56 -4.15 -0.45
N LEU A 85 -9.50 -5.45 -0.14
CA LEU A 85 -8.65 -6.41 -0.84
C LEU A 85 -9.05 -6.57 -2.31
N ARG A 86 -10.34 -6.69 -2.61
CA ARG A 86 -10.84 -6.79 -3.99
C ARG A 86 -10.51 -5.54 -4.82
N GLU A 87 -10.75 -4.35 -4.27
CA GLU A 87 -10.42 -3.10 -4.96
C GLU A 87 -8.91 -2.92 -5.11
N THR A 88 -8.11 -3.44 -4.17
CA THR A 88 -6.66 -3.47 -4.29
C THR A 88 -6.22 -4.32 -5.46
N VAL A 89 -6.71 -5.56 -5.59
CA VAL A 89 -6.40 -6.43 -6.75
C VAL A 89 -6.78 -5.73 -8.06
N ARG A 90 -7.99 -5.17 -8.14
CA ARG A 90 -8.47 -4.46 -9.32
C ARG A 90 -7.61 -3.25 -9.68
N ARG A 91 -7.16 -2.47 -8.70
CA ARG A 91 -6.35 -1.28 -8.96
C ARG A 91 -4.92 -1.64 -9.34
N LEU A 92 -4.33 -2.64 -8.68
CA LEU A 92 -2.94 -3.03 -8.90
C LEU A 92 -2.71 -3.86 -10.17
N SER A 93 -3.78 -4.36 -10.81
CA SER A 93 -3.71 -5.00 -12.13
C SER A 93 -3.52 -4.01 -13.28
N VAL A 94 -3.83 -2.73 -13.05
CA VAL A 94 -3.61 -1.67 -14.05
C VAL A 94 -2.11 -1.36 -14.12
N PRO A 95 -1.48 -1.40 -15.31
CA PRO A 95 -0.08 -1.03 -15.48
C PRO A 95 0.24 0.37 -14.93
N SER A 96 1.49 0.57 -14.50
CA SER A 96 1.96 1.87 -14.05
C SER A 96 1.89 2.88 -15.18
N HIS A 97 1.43 4.10 -14.87
CA HIS A 97 1.44 5.22 -15.79
C HIS A 97 2.24 6.38 -15.18
N ASN A 98 2.87 7.17 -16.05
CA ASN A 98 3.67 8.33 -15.69
C ASN A 98 2.82 9.59 -15.39
N THR A 99 1.62 9.42 -14.84
CA THR A 99 0.68 10.51 -14.54
C THR A 99 0.51 10.73 -13.05
N VAL A 100 0.39 12.00 -12.64
CA VAL A 100 0.10 12.40 -11.25
C VAL A 100 -1.16 11.70 -10.72
N ALA A 101 -2.21 11.62 -11.55
CA ALA A 101 -3.45 10.95 -11.18
C ALA A 101 -3.25 9.47 -10.84
N HIS A 102 -2.36 8.79 -11.57
CA HIS A 102 -2.01 7.40 -11.27
C HIS A 102 -1.24 7.28 -9.96
N ALA A 103 -0.21 8.11 -9.74
CA ALA A 103 0.53 8.15 -8.48
C ALA A 103 -0.40 8.42 -7.27
N GLN A 104 -1.32 9.38 -7.41
CA GLN A 104 -2.33 9.70 -6.40
C GLN A 104 -3.29 8.53 -6.15
N ASN A 105 -3.69 7.79 -7.18
CA ASN A 105 -4.49 6.58 -7.01
C ASN A 105 -3.77 5.54 -6.15
N ARG A 106 -2.47 5.32 -6.40
CA ARG A 106 -1.62 4.41 -5.61
C ARG A 106 -1.45 4.91 -4.17
N ALA A 107 -1.23 6.20 -3.97
CA ALA A 107 -1.12 6.79 -2.64
C ALA A 107 -2.42 6.63 -1.81
N ARG A 108 -3.60 6.81 -2.44
CA ARG A 108 -4.90 6.54 -1.79
C ARG A 108 -5.04 5.07 -1.40
N LEU A 109 -4.55 4.16 -2.24
CA LEU A 109 -4.61 2.73 -1.99
C LEU A 109 -3.74 2.32 -0.79
N VAL A 110 -2.50 2.82 -0.73
CA VAL A 110 -1.61 2.61 0.42
C VAL A 110 -2.27 3.09 1.74
N ARG A 111 -2.87 4.28 1.75
CA ARG A 111 -3.59 4.79 2.94
C ARG A 111 -4.79 3.92 3.32
N ALA A 112 -5.54 3.42 2.34
CA ALA A 112 -6.69 2.56 2.59
C ALA A 112 -6.27 1.21 3.20
N LEU A 113 -5.19 0.62 2.67
CA LEU A 113 -4.61 -0.63 3.16
C LEU A 113 -4.09 -0.49 4.59
N TYR A 114 -3.35 0.57 4.90
CA TYR A 114 -2.92 0.81 6.29
C TYR A 114 -4.07 1.00 7.26
N ARG A 115 -5.14 1.72 6.85
CA ARG A 115 -6.34 1.84 7.69
C ARG A 115 -7.02 0.50 7.91
N ALA A 116 -7.04 -0.38 6.92
CA ALA A 116 -7.56 -1.73 7.08
C ALA A 116 -6.70 -2.54 8.06
N LEU A 117 -5.37 -2.51 7.89
CA LEU A 117 -4.42 -3.17 8.78
C LEU A 117 -4.53 -2.67 10.22
N ASP A 118 -4.63 -1.36 10.44
CA ASP A 118 -4.78 -0.76 11.76
C ASP A 118 -6.07 -1.25 12.46
N ARG A 119 -7.17 -1.41 11.71
CA ARG A 119 -8.43 -1.96 12.26
C ARG A 119 -8.30 -3.44 12.63
N LEU A 120 -7.66 -4.23 11.77
CA LEU A 120 -7.39 -5.65 12.05
C LEU A 120 -6.49 -5.80 13.29
N ASN A 121 -5.49 -4.94 13.43
CA ASN A 121 -4.60 -4.91 14.59
C ASN A 121 -5.34 -4.51 15.87
N ALA A 122 -6.21 -3.50 15.81
CA ALA A 122 -6.97 -3.05 16.97
C ALA A 122 -7.99 -4.08 17.47
N ALA A 123 -8.49 -4.96 16.59
CA ALA A 123 -9.42 -6.02 16.95
C ALA A 123 -8.74 -7.31 17.43
N ARG A 124 -7.40 -7.42 17.32
CA ARG A 124 -6.69 -8.55 17.91
C ARG A 124 -6.75 -8.43 19.44
N PRO A 125 -7.21 -9.47 20.16
CA PRO A 125 -7.16 -9.44 21.61
C PRO A 125 -5.71 -9.24 22.04
N THR A 126 -5.47 -8.21 22.85
CA THR A 126 -4.16 -8.00 23.48
C THR A 126 -3.92 -9.21 24.37
N MET A 127 -2.97 -10.08 23.99
CA MET A 127 -2.50 -11.09 24.92
C MET A 127 -1.77 -10.35 26.04
N ALA A 128 -2.47 -10.11 27.14
CA ALA A 128 -1.86 -9.69 28.38
C ALA A 128 -0.83 -10.76 28.74
N THR A 129 0.44 -10.36 28.73
CA THR A 129 1.57 -11.18 29.18
C THR A 129 1.77 -10.96 30.67
#